data_AF-A0AAJ2VL21-F1
#
_entry.id   AF-A0AAJ2VL21-F1
#
_cell.length_a   1.000
_cell.length_b   1.000
_cell.length_c   1.000
_cell.angle_alpha   90.00
_cell.angle_beta   90.00
_cell.angle_gamma   90.00
#
_symmetry.space_group_name_H-M   'P 1'
#
loop_
_entity.id
_entity.type
_entity.pdbx_description
1 polymer ?
#
loop_
_entity_poly.entity_id
_entity_poly.type
_entity_poly.pdbx_seq_one_letter_code
_entity_poly.pdbx_strand_id
1 'polypeptide(L)'
;MVGKRGFIAEKVNTGKFGATRGKPVGMTTADGKTGFRVEYDERSGAHINVFSGKEKGEHFLFDASESTVTKHHNSYNIPSKPWRGS
;
A
#
# COMPACT_ATOMS: atom_id res chain seq x y z
N MET A 1 -11.44 4.88 5.61
CA MET A 1 -11.37 3.46 5.15
C MET A 1 -11.61 3.31 3.64
N VAL A 2 -10.71 2.61 2.93
CA VAL A 2 -10.72 2.49 1.45
C VAL A 2 -11.85 1.61 0.89
N GLY A 3 -12.34 0.61 1.64
CA GLY A 3 -13.40 -0.29 1.19
C GLY A 3 -14.73 0.41 0.86
N LYS A 4 -15.04 1.51 1.56
CA LYS A 4 -16.23 2.34 1.24
C LYS A 4 -16.07 3.18 -0.04
N ARG A 5 -14.87 3.18 -0.65
CA ARG A 5 -14.54 3.89 -1.89
C ARG A 5 -14.39 2.94 -3.09
N GLY A 6 -14.96 1.74 -3.01
CA GLY A 6 -14.92 0.74 -4.09
C GLY A 6 -13.55 0.07 -4.26
N PHE A 7 -12.73 0.03 -3.21
CA PHE A 7 -11.44 -0.64 -3.28
C PHE A 7 -11.57 -2.17 -3.26
N ILE A 8 -10.88 -2.78 -4.22
CA ILE A 8 -10.59 -4.21 -4.28
C ILE A 8 -9.08 -4.33 -4.52
N ALA A 9 -8.40 -5.22 -3.80
CA ALA A 9 -6.94 -5.42 -3.89
C ALA A 9 -6.56 -6.27 -5.11
N GLU A 10 -6.73 -5.71 -6.31
CA GLU A 10 -6.60 -6.45 -7.57
C GLU A 10 -5.19 -6.40 -8.17
N LYS A 11 -4.45 -5.31 -7.91
CA LYS A 11 -3.15 -5.06 -8.52
C LYS A 11 -2.13 -4.56 -7.51
N VAL A 12 -0.88 -4.99 -7.65
CA VAL A 12 0.25 -4.49 -6.86
C VAL A 12 0.55 -3.03 -7.23
N ASN A 13 0.62 -2.18 -6.22
CA ASN A 13 1.11 -0.80 -6.34
C ASN A 13 2.64 -0.83 -6.22
N THR A 14 3.36 -0.35 -7.24
CA THR A 14 4.82 -0.29 -7.21
C THR A 14 5.31 1.12 -6.96
N GLY A 15 6.38 1.24 -6.16
CA GLY A 15 7.04 2.51 -5.90
C GLY A 15 7.63 3.08 -7.20
N LYS A 16 7.54 4.40 -7.37
CA LYS A 16 8.03 5.08 -8.59
C LYS A 16 9.45 5.62 -8.46
N PHE A 17 9.91 5.88 -7.23
CA PHE A 17 11.12 6.65 -6.96
C PHE A 17 11.95 6.04 -5.83
N GLY A 18 13.22 6.44 -5.73
CA GLY A 18 14.11 6.06 -4.63
C GLY A 18 14.32 4.56 -4.46
N ALA A 19 14.58 4.15 -3.21
CA ALA A 19 14.88 2.76 -2.84
C ALA A 19 13.69 1.79 -3.03
N THR A 20 12.48 2.33 -3.19
CA THR A 20 11.23 1.57 -3.42
C THR A 20 10.86 1.48 -4.91
N ARG A 21 11.67 2.05 -5.81
CA ARG A 21 11.39 2.03 -7.26
C ARG A 21 11.24 0.59 -7.78
N GLY A 22 10.11 0.30 -8.39
CA GLY A 22 9.76 -1.02 -8.92
C GLY A 22 9.41 -2.06 -7.85
N LYS A 23 9.54 -1.74 -6.56
CA LYS A 23 9.17 -2.63 -5.47
C LYS A 23 7.68 -2.48 -5.14
N PRO A 24 7.01 -3.56 -4.71
CA PRO A 24 5.66 -3.46 -4.18
C PRO A 24 5.63 -2.54 -2.96
N VAL A 25 4.67 -1.64 -2.88
CA VAL A 25 4.49 -0.74 -1.73
C VAL A 25 3.04 -0.74 -1.22
N GLY A 26 2.15 -1.50 -1.85
CA GLY A 26 0.75 -1.62 -1.47
C GLY A 26 -0.07 -2.24 -2.58
N MET A 27 -1.37 -1.98 -2.57
CA MET A 27 -2.33 -2.54 -3.52
C MET A 27 -3.26 -1.45 -4.08
N THR A 28 -3.76 -1.68 -5.29
CA THR A 28 -4.75 -0.83 -5.98
C THR A 28 -5.86 -1.66 -6.62
N THR A 29 -6.94 -0.99 -7.01
CA THR A 29 -7.90 -1.47 -8.01
C THR A 29 -7.20 -1.75 -9.34
N ALA A 30 -7.86 -2.52 -10.21
CA ALA A 30 -7.32 -2.89 -11.53
C ALA A 30 -6.98 -1.66 -12.38
N ASP A 31 -7.78 -0.59 -12.27
CA ASP A 31 -7.56 0.68 -12.97
C ASP A 31 -6.49 1.58 -12.31
N GLY A 32 -5.97 1.19 -11.15
CA GLY A 32 -4.94 1.91 -10.41
C GLY A 32 -5.40 3.21 -9.75
N LYS A 33 -6.70 3.55 -9.78
CA LYS A 33 -7.20 4.83 -9.29
C LYS A 33 -7.44 4.84 -7.79
N THR A 34 -7.81 3.72 -7.18
CA THR A 34 -8.07 3.62 -5.75
C THR A 34 -7.12 2.62 -5.12
N GLY A 35 -6.51 2.95 -4.00
CA GLY A 35 -5.56 2.06 -3.34
C GLY A 35 -4.92 2.63 -2.11
N PHE A 36 -3.86 1.94 -1.67
CA PHE A 36 -3.01 2.38 -0.58
C PHE A 36 -1.53 2.15 -0.89
N ARG A 37 -0.68 2.82 -0.11
CA ARG A 37 0.76 2.56 0.00
C ARG A 37 1.15 2.53 1.47
N VAL A 38 2.06 1.64 1.82
CA VAL A 38 2.73 1.60 3.11
C VAL A 38 4.15 2.08 2.86
N GLU A 39 4.50 3.23 3.42
CA GLU A 39 5.73 3.95 3.12
C GLU A 39 6.43 4.35 4.43
N TYR A 40 7.72 4.65 4.32
CA TYR A 40 8.51 5.24 5.38
C TYR A 40 9.24 6.43 4.79
N ASP A 41 9.19 7.57 5.46
CA ASP A 41 10.00 8.74 5.15
C ASP A 41 10.48 9.41 6.44
N GLU A 42 11.62 10.10 6.41
CA GLU A 42 12.24 10.69 7.61
C GLU A 42 11.37 11.77 8.28
N ARG A 43 10.45 12.39 7.53
CA ARG A 43 9.59 13.46 8.04
C ARG A 43 8.38 12.90 8.79
N SER A 44 7.81 11.80 8.31
CA SER A 44 6.53 11.25 8.82
C SER A 44 6.72 9.94 9.58
N GLY A 45 7.86 9.28 9.46
CA GLY A 45 8.04 7.90 9.88
C GLY A 45 7.22 6.91 9.05
N ALA A 46 6.89 5.76 9.62
CA ALA A 46 6.07 4.75 8.97
C ALA A 46 4.62 5.21 8.85
N HIS A 47 4.06 5.11 7.64
CA HIS A 47 2.71 5.57 7.38
C HIS A 47 2.02 4.84 6.24
N ILE A 48 0.69 4.84 6.29
CA ILE A 48 -0.18 4.32 5.24
C ILE A 48 -0.86 5.49 4.56
N ASN A 49 -0.61 5.64 3.26
CA ASN A 49 -1.26 6.63 2.42
C ASN A 49 -2.38 5.97 1.63
N VAL A 50 -3.62 6.40 1.85
CA VAL A 50 -4.79 5.94 1.08
C VAL A 50 -5.13 6.98 0.02
N PHE A 51 -5.56 6.54 -1.17
CA PHE A 51 -5.94 7.45 -2.26
C PHE A 51 -7.11 6.93 -3.09
N SER A 52 -7.85 7.85 -3.71
CA SER A 52 -8.87 7.54 -4.71
C SER A 52 -8.94 8.65 -5.76
N GLY A 53 -8.47 8.36 -6.98
CA GLY A 53 -8.34 9.33 -8.05
C GLY A 53 -7.43 10.50 -7.65
N LYS A 54 -7.97 11.71 -7.70
CA LYS A 54 -7.27 12.95 -7.30
C LYS A 54 -7.44 13.27 -5.80
N GLU A 55 -8.30 12.55 -5.10
CA GLU A 55 -8.51 12.76 -3.68
C GLU A 55 -7.36 12.14 -2.89
N LYS A 56 -6.66 12.99 -2.13
CA LYS A 56 -5.78 12.53 -1.06
C LYS A 56 -6.67 11.92 0.01
N GLY A 57 -6.54 10.61 0.21
CA GLY A 57 -7.23 9.93 1.28
C GLY A 57 -6.51 10.15 2.61
N GLU A 58 -6.91 9.34 3.56
CA GLU A 58 -6.43 9.37 4.93
C GLU A 58 -4.97 8.94 5.00
N HIS A 59 -4.20 9.60 5.88
CA HIS A 59 -2.80 9.33 6.15
C HIS A 59 -2.70 8.79 7.57
N PHE A 60 -2.34 7.52 7.70
CA PHE A 60 -2.27 6.84 8.99
C PHE A 60 -0.80 6.68 9.40
N LEU A 61 -0.41 7.32 10.49
CA LEU A 61 0.91 7.10 11.08
C LEU A 61 0.88 5.85 11.96
N PHE A 62 1.99 5.12 12.01
CA PHE A 62 2.16 4.01 12.94
C PHE A 62 3.62 3.90 13.39
N ASP A 63 3.83 3.35 14.58
CA ASP A 63 5.17 3.18 15.13
C ASP A 63 5.83 1.93 14.52
N ALA A 64 6.75 2.15 13.58
CA ALA A 64 7.57 1.11 12.99
C ALA A 64 8.85 1.70 12.37
N SER A 65 9.89 0.87 12.34
CA SER A 65 11.12 1.19 11.62
C SER A 65 10.96 1.06 10.10
N GLU A 66 11.82 1.75 9.34
CA GLU A 66 11.93 1.60 7.89
C GLU A 66 12.14 0.14 7.47
N SER A 67 12.97 -0.60 8.22
CA SER A 67 13.25 -2.01 7.96
C SER A 67 12.00 -2.88 8.09
N THR A 68 11.12 -2.57 9.05
CA THR A 68 9.84 -3.25 9.23
C THR A 68 8.92 -2.97 8.04
N VAL A 69 8.78 -1.70 7.64
CA VAL A 69 7.98 -1.30 6.47
C VAL A 69 8.47 -2.00 5.19
N THR A 70 9.78 -1.98 4.96
CA THR A 70 10.41 -2.60 3.78
C THR A 70 10.23 -4.12 3.78
N LYS A 71 10.24 -4.77 4.95
CA LYS A 71 9.95 -6.20 5.05
C LYS A 71 8.52 -6.52 4.64
N HIS A 72 7.55 -5.67 4.99
CA HIS A 72 6.15 -5.86 4.61
C HIS A 72 5.91 -5.73 3.09
N HIS A 73 6.70 -4.94 2.38
CA HIS A 73 6.56 -4.76 0.92
C HIS A 73 6.56 -6.07 0.15
N ASN A 74 7.40 -7.03 0.52
CA ASN A 74 7.47 -8.33 -0.16
C ASN A 74 6.16 -9.13 -0.07
N SER A 75 5.31 -8.87 0.94
CA SER A 75 4.04 -9.58 1.10
C SER A 75 2.99 -9.24 0.05
N TYR A 76 3.09 -8.07 -0.59
CA TYR A 76 2.15 -7.63 -1.63
C TYR A 76 2.37 -8.34 -2.96
N ASN A 77 3.55 -8.92 -3.19
CA ASN A 77 3.87 -9.61 -4.44
C ASN A 77 3.42 -11.09 -4.43
N ILE A 78 2.80 -11.54 -3.35
CA ILE A 78 2.30 -12.89 -3.24
C ILE A 78 0.89 -12.89 -3.84
N PRO A 79 0.58 -13.78 -4.82
CA PRO A 79 -0.79 -13.98 -5.27
C PRO A 79 -1.66 -14.21 -4.04
N SER A 80 -2.77 -13.48 -3.92
CA SER A 80 -3.69 -13.66 -2.80
C SER A 80 -4.02 -15.14 -2.71
N LYS A 81 -3.57 -15.83 -1.64
CA LYS A 81 -4.04 -17.18 -1.38
C LYS A 81 -5.56 -17.05 -1.26
N PRO A 82 -6.36 -17.80 -2.05
CA PRO A 82 -7.80 -17.79 -1.86
C PRO A 82 -8.05 -18.12 -0.38
N TRP A 83 -8.82 -17.27 0.29
CA TRP A 83 -9.22 -17.50 1.67
C TRP A 83 -9.92 -18.86 1.73
N ARG A 84 -9.27 -19.86 2.33
CA ARG A 84 -9.86 -21.16 2.62
C ARG A 84 -10.49 -21.05 3.99
N GLY A 85 -11.65 -20.42 4.07
CA GLY A 85 -12.45 -20.41 5.29
C GLY A 85 -12.89 -21.85 5.62
N SER A 86 -12.80 -22.20 6.90
CA SER A 86 -13.49 -23.32 7.53
C SER A 86 -14.57 -22.77 8.45
#